data_AF-A0AAD6Z1K8-F1
#
_entry.id   AF-A0AAD6Z1K8-F1
#
_cell.length_a   1.000
_cell.length_b   1.000
_cell.length_c   1.000
_cell.angle_alpha   90.00
_cell.angle_beta   90.00
_cell.angle_gamma   90.00
#
_symmetry.space_group_name_H-M   'P 1'
#
loop_
_entity.id
_entity.type
_entity.pdbx_description
1 polymer ?
#
loop_
_entity_poly.entity_id
_entity_poly.type
_entity_poly.pdbx_seq_one_letter_code
_entity_poly.pdbx_strand_id
1 'polypeptide(L)'
;MDLAYYFPSRSALPFNNAAFINAFAQLFTSFIINLNPNIKVDLTTITPHWNKFDIGDTEILFNQTAVDGLPVVQPIETSLGLLEHCLFWNSVGSLTAQ
;
A
#
# COMPACT_ATOMS: atom_id res chain seq x y z
N MET A 1 -1.17 -3.63 -11.76
CA MET A 1 -1.67 -4.62 -10.78
C MET A 1 -0.52 -4.99 -9.87
N ASP A 2 -0.77 -5.00 -8.58
CA ASP A 2 0.21 -5.22 -7.51
C ASP A 2 0.64 -6.69 -7.36
N LEU A 3 -0.15 -7.64 -7.88
CA LEU A 3 0.13 -9.08 -7.88
C LEU A 3 1.58 -9.44 -8.26
N ALA A 4 2.17 -8.73 -9.22
CA ALA A 4 3.54 -8.95 -9.68
C ALA A 4 4.59 -8.69 -8.58
N TYR A 5 4.32 -7.78 -7.62
CA TYR A 5 5.22 -7.49 -6.51
C TYR A 5 5.15 -8.53 -5.40
N TYR A 6 4.02 -9.24 -5.25
CA TYR A 6 3.93 -10.40 -4.36
C TYR A 6 4.61 -11.65 -4.95
N PHE A 7 4.52 -11.82 -6.27
CA PHE A 7 5.01 -13.01 -6.98
C PHE A 7 5.90 -12.63 -8.19
N PRO A 8 7.11 -12.07 -7.95
CA PRO A 8 7.96 -11.52 -9.00
C PRO A 8 8.45 -12.56 -10.02
N SER A 9 8.36 -13.85 -9.72
CA SER A 9 8.70 -14.94 -10.65
C SER A 9 7.61 -15.23 -11.70
N ARG A 10 6.39 -14.74 -11.51
CA ARG A 10 5.23 -15.09 -12.37
C ARG A 10 4.96 -14.08 -13.48
N SER A 11 5.47 -12.86 -13.37
CA SER A 11 5.22 -11.80 -14.34
C SER A 11 6.29 -10.72 -14.29
N ALA A 12 6.40 -9.95 -15.38
CA ALA A 12 7.24 -8.76 -15.40
C ALA A 12 6.71 -7.72 -14.40
N LEU A 13 7.64 -7.08 -13.67
CA LEU A 13 7.31 -6.03 -12.72
C LEU A 13 6.89 -4.76 -13.48
N PRO A 14 5.71 -4.17 -13.16
CA PRO A 14 5.27 -2.93 -13.78
C PRO A 14 6.24 -1.77 -13.55
N PHE A 15 6.85 -1.70 -12.37
CA PHE A 15 7.90 -0.75 -12.01
C PHE A 15 9.09 -1.50 -11.41
N ASN A 16 10.14 -1.67 -12.21
CA ASN A 16 11.34 -2.42 -11.81
C ASN A 16 12.36 -1.49 -11.12
N ASN A 17 12.05 -1.10 -9.89
CA ASN A 17 12.94 -0.28 -9.05
C ASN A 17 13.24 -1.01 -7.73
N ALA A 18 14.53 -1.20 -7.42
CA ALA A 18 14.97 -1.99 -6.28
C ALA A 18 14.44 -1.45 -4.94
N ALA A 19 14.43 -0.12 -4.75
CA ALA A 19 13.94 0.49 -3.51
C ALA A 19 12.42 0.35 -3.37
N PHE A 20 11.67 0.47 -4.47
CA PHE A 20 10.23 0.24 -4.49
C PHE A 20 9.89 -1.21 -4.14
N ILE A 21 10.54 -2.17 -4.81
CA ILE A 21 10.32 -3.61 -4.61
C ILE A 21 10.68 -4.00 -3.17
N ASN A 22 11.82 -3.50 -2.66
CA ASN A 22 12.22 -3.70 -1.27
C ASN A 22 11.15 -3.15 -0.32
N ALA A 23 10.71 -1.90 -0.50
CA ALA A 23 9.70 -1.28 0.36
C ALA A 23 8.40 -2.08 0.40
N PHE A 24 7.93 -2.53 -0.76
CA PHE A 24 6.73 -3.33 -0.86
C PHE A 24 6.88 -4.64 -0.08
N ALA A 25 7.91 -5.45 -0.36
CA ALA A 25 8.12 -6.74 0.28
C ALA A 25 8.40 -6.63 1.79
N GLN A 26 9.20 -5.64 2.21
CA GLN A 26 9.60 -5.47 3.61
C GLN A 26 8.45 -5.00 4.50
N LEU A 27 7.49 -4.23 3.98
CA LEU A 27 6.29 -3.83 4.74
C LEU A 27 5.51 -5.07 5.20
N PHE A 28 5.22 -6.00 4.28
CA PHE A 28 4.51 -7.24 4.60
C PHE A 28 5.36 -8.18 5.47
N THR A 29 6.65 -8.32 5.16
CA THR A 29 7.55 -9.19 5.93
C THR A 29 7.68 -8.74 7.38
N SER A 30 7.83 -7.43 7.61
CA SER A 30 7.89 -6.84 8.95
C SER A 30 6.59 -7.07 9.72
N PHE A 31 5.44 -6.95 9.05
CA PHE A 31 4.14 -7.25 9.65
C PHE A 31 3.98 -8.75 10.00
N ILE A 32 4.36 -9.66 9.10
CA ILE A 32 4.23 -11.11 9.35
C ILE A 32 5.06 -11.54 10.55
N ILE A 33 6.27 -10.99 10.72
CA ILE A 33 7.19 -11.36 11.80
C ILE A 33 6.78 -10.71 13.13
N ASN A 34 6.40 -9.43 13.12
CA ASN A 34 6.26 -8.64 14.35
C ASN A 34 4.81 -8.26 14.69
N LEU A 35 3.84 -8.58 13.83
CA LEU A 35 2.47 -8.05 13.87
C LEU A 35 2.38 -6.52 13.87
N ASN A 36 3.48 -5.86 13.49
CA ASN A 36 3.62 -4.41 13.43
C ASN A 36 4.59 -4.05 12.28
N PRO A 37 4.11 -3.41 11.20
CA PRO A 37 4.96 -3.09 10.04
C PRO A 37 6.04 -2.05 10.37
N ASN A 38 5.90 -1.33 11.49
CA ASN A 38 6.88 -0.33 11.92
C ASN A 38 8.10 -0.96 12.62
N ILE A 39 8.04 -2.24 13.01
CA ILE A 39 9.19 -2.98 13.51
C ILE A 39 9.90 -3.59 12.31
N LYS A 40 10.82 -2.83 11.74
CA LYS A 40 11.50 -3.13 10.46
C LYS A 40 12.43 -4.34 10.59
N VAL A 41 12.29 -5.30 9.67
CA VAL A 41 13.22 -6.42 9.49
C VAL A 41 14.48 -5.98 8.74
N ASP A 42 14.31 -5.16 7.71
CA ASP A 42 15.39 -4.50 6.97
C ASP A 42 15.34 -2.99 7.27
N LEU A 43 16.40 -2.47 7.88
CA LEU A 43 16.50 -1.05 8.23
C LEU A 43 16.79 -0.13 7.03
N THR A 44 17.20 -0.70 5.89
CA THR A 44 17.49 0.06 4.67
C THR A 44 16.25 0.40 3.85
N THR A 45 15.10 -0.18 4.22
CA THR A 45 13.85 0.02 3.51
C THR A 45 13.31 1.45 3.65
N ILE A 46 12.75 1.98 2.56
CA ILE A 46 12.16 3.32 2.50
C ILE A 46 10.73 3.38 3.05
N THR A 47 10.20 2.29 3.64
CA THR A 47 8.86 2.33 4.23
C THR A 47 8.80 3.38 5.36
N PRO A 48 7.82 4.27 5.33
CA PRO A 48 7.63 5.27 6.38
C PRO A 48 7.00 4.61 7.61
N HIS A 49 6.84 5.41 8.67
CA HIS A 49 5.94 5.02 9.75
C HIS A 49 4.50 4.97 9.21
N TRP A 50 3.78 3.89 9.54
CA TRP A 50 2.38 3.71 9.17
C TRP A 50 1.55 3.54 10.43
N ASN A 51 0.69 4.52 10.70
CA ASN A 51 -0.31 4.43 11.75
C ASN A 51 -1.32 3.34 11.41
N LYS A 52 -2.00 2.83 12.44
CA LYS A 52 -3.16 1.97 12.21
C LYS A 52 -4.25 2.77 11.51
N PHE A 53 -5.04 2.09 10.69
CA PHE A 53 -6.11 2.72 9.91
C PHE A 53 -7.12 3.48 10.79
N ASP A 54 -7.46 2.96 11.97
CA ASP A 54 -8.35 3.62 12.94
C ASP A 54 -7.81 4.94 13.50
N ILE A 55 -6.54 5.28 13.21
CA ILE A 55 -5.89 6.52 13.58
C ILE A 55 -5.69 7.35 12.30
N GLY A 56 -6.70 8.14 11.95
CA GLY A 56 -6.62 9.12 10.86
C GLY A 56 -6.80 8.53 9.46
N ASP A 57 -7.43 7.36 9.33
CA ASP A 57 -7.75 6.70 8.06
C ASP A 57 -6.54 6.57 7.13
N THR A 58 -5.38 6.26 7.72
CA THR A 58 -4.10 6.28 7.00
C THR A 58 -3.83 5.02 6.19
N GLU A 59 -3.43 5.21 4.94
CA GLU A 59 -3.01 4.17 4.02
C GLU A 59 -1.55 4.40 3.59
N ILE A 60 -0.91 3.40 2.97
CA ILE A 60 0.41 3.57 2.36
C ILE A 60 0.25 3.61 0.85
N LEU A 61 0.63 4.74 0.26
CA LEU A 61 0.72 4.89 -1.18
C LEU A 61 2.04 4.30 -1.68
N PHE A 62 1.94 3.37 -2.62
CA PHE A 62 3.06 2.92 -3.45
C PHE A 62 2.89 3.49 -4.87
N ASN A 63 3.76 4.41 -5.26
CA ASN A 63 3.73 5.06 -6.57
C ASN A 63 5.14 5.37 -7.10
N GLN A 64 5.22 6.03 -8.26
CA GLN A 64 6.45 6.59 -8.82
C GLN A 64 6.23 8.05 -9.25
N THR A 65 7.27 8.87 -9.22
CA THR A 65 7.18 10.24 -9.74
C THR A 65 7.00 10.21 -11.26
N ALA A 66 6.12 11.08 -11.77
CA ALA A 66 5.82 11.12 -13.21
C ALA A 66 6.99 11.62 -14.05
N VAL A 67 7.84 12.49 -13.49
CA VAL A 67 8.94 13.15 -14.21
C VAL A 67 10.20 12.28 -14.20
N ASP A 68 10.59 11.80 -13.01
CA ASP A 68 11.91 11.18 -12.81
C ASP A 68 11.84 9.66 -12.61
N GLY A 69 10.63 9.08 -12.53
CA GLY A 69 10.43 7.65 -12.30
C GLY A 69 10.99 7.16 -10.96
N LEU A 70 11.06 8.06 -9.97
CA LEU A 70 11.58 7.75 -8.63
C LEU A 70 10.50 7.09 -7.77
N PRO A 71 10.86 6.16 -6.88
CA PRO A 71 9.88 5.50 -6.02
C PRO A 71 9.27 6.49 -5.02
N VAL A 72 7.96 6.42 -4.85
CA VAL A 72 7.19 7.17 -3.86
C VAL A 72 6.51 6.17 -2.94
N VAL A 73 6.93 6.15 -1.67
CA VAL A 73 6.31 5.33 -0.62
C VAL A 73 6.04 6.23 0.56
N GLN A 74 4.77 6.56 0.80
CA GLN A 74 4.40 7.56 1.80
C GLN A 74 3.03 7.26 2.41
N PRO A 75 2.78 7.67 3.67
CA PRO A 75 1.44 7.62 4.22
C PRO A 75 0.55 8.65 3.52
N ILE A 76 -0.69 8.29 3.27
CA ILE A 76 -1.74 9.18 2.80
C ILE A 76 -2.97 9.01 3.68
N GLU A 77 -3.81 10.03 3.73
CA GLU A 77 -5.13 9.92 4.33
C GLU A 77 -6.13 9.45 3.26
N THR A 78 -7.02 8.55 3.66
CA THR A 78 -8.11 8.10 2.79
C THR A 78 -8.95 9.30 2.37
N SER A 79 -9.13 9.49 1.06
CA SER A 79 -9.88 10.63 0.56
C SER A 79 -11.35 10.57 0.99
N LEU A 80 -11.92 11.71 1.40
CA LEU A 80 -13.34 11.80 1.78
C LEU A 80 -14.28 11.32 0.67
N GLY A 81 -13.98 11.64 -0.60
CA GLY A 81 -14.79 11.19 -1.73
C GLY A 81 -14.81 9.66 -1.89
N LEU A 82 -13.71 8.97 -1.55
CA LEU A 82 -13.69 7.50 -1.53
C LEU A 82 -14.58 6.96 -0.40
N LEU A 83 -14.53 7.56 0.79
CA LEU A 83 -15.40 7.18 1.90
C LEU A 83 -16.88 7.39 1.55
N GLU A 84 -17.23 8.51 0.93
CA GLU A 84 -18.58 8.78 0.44
C GLU A 84 -19.04 7.74 -0.59
N HIS A 85 -18.18 7.37 -1.54
CA HIS A 85 -18.47 6.31 -2.49
C HIS A 85 -18.67 4.96 -1.79
N CYS A 86 -17.82 4.59 -0.83
CA CYS A 86 -17.96 3.37 -0.05
C CYS A 86 -19.29 3.34 0.72
N LEU A 87 -19.68 4.45 1.34
CA LEU A 87 -20.95 4.59 2.05
C LEU A 87 -22.14 4.48 1.10
N PHE A 88 -22.08 5.13 -0.06
CA PHE A 88 -23.11 5.03 -1.09
C PHE A 88 -23.29 3.57 -1.53
N TRP A 89 -22.20 2.90 -1.92
CA TRP A 89 -22.26 1.50 -2.36
C TRP A 89 -22.77 0.57 -1.27
N ASN A 90 -22.38 0.80 -0.01
CA ASN A 90 -22.91 0.05 1.12
C ASN A 90 -24.43 0.27 1.29
N SER A 91 -24.92 1.50 1.11
CA SER A 91 -26.35 1.81 1.23
C SER A 91 -27.23 1.13 0.19
N VAL A 92 -26.72 0.96 -1.04
CA VAL A 92 -27.47 0.33 -2.14
C VAL A 92 -27.17 -1.16 -2.29
N GLY A 93 -26.11 -1.69 -1.66
CA GLY A 93 -25.69 -3.09 -1.81
C GLY A 93 -26.79 -4.10 -1.47
N SER A 94 -27.57 -3.82 -0.41
CA SER A 94 -28.73 -4.65 -0.03
C SER A 94 -29.85 -4.68 -1.09
N LEU A 95 -29.92 -3.65 -1.94
CA LEU A 95 -30.95 -3.50 -2.98
C LEU A 95 -30.48 -4.04 -4.34
N THR A 96 -29.16 -4.11 -4.56
CA THR A 96 -28.57 -4.47 -5.85
C THR A 96 -28.01 -5.90 -5.90
N ALA A 97 -28.01 -6.64 -4.78
CA ALA A 97 -27.61 -8.05 -4.69
C ALA A 97 -26.27 -8.36 -5.40
N GLN A 98 -25.25 -7.54 -5.15
CA GLN A 98 -23.86 -7.92 -5.42
C GLN A 98 -23.33 -8.88 -4.37
#